data_AF-A0A1L5KFP1-F1
#
_entry.id   AF-A0A1L5KFP1-F1
#
_cell.length_a   1.000
_cell.length_b   1.000
_cell.length_c   1.000
_cell.angle_alpha   90.00
_cell.angle_beta   90.00
_cell.angle_gamma   90.00
#
_symmetry.space_group_name_H-M   'P 1'
#
loop_
_entity.id
_entity.type
_entity.pdbx_description
1 polymer ?
#
loop_
_entity_poly.entity_id
_entity_poly.type
_entity_poly.pdbx_seq_one_letter_code
_entity_poly.pdbx_strand_id
1 'polypeptide(L)'
;VTEVSFSAVYKNENLEIASYGDLMALTALSCICSSDEYSLVSVPPSLLYSRIKERADWFGDFTFWEAGVMVKASFDYSGYELRRAQYGSDFVLTPVYGEDVYFCIEFSVQYVDQ
;
A
#
# COMPACT_ATOMS: atom_id res chain seq x y z
N VAL A 1 15.32 -3.03 -14.21
CA VAL A 1 13.93 -2.68 -13.88
C VAL A 1 14.01 -1.56 -12.87
N THR A 2 13.61 -0.35 -13.24
CA THR A 2 13.78 0.86 -12.41
C THR A 2 12.57 1.13 -11.51
N GLU A 3 11.48 0.39 -11.74
CA GLU A 3 10.20 0.55 -11.06
C GLU A 3 9.47 -0.79 -10.95
N VAL A 4 8.85 -1.02 -9.78
CA VAL A 4 7.85 -2.07 -9.56
C VAL A 4 6.53 -1.39 -9.28
N SER A 5 5.48 -1.70 -10.04
CA SER A 5 4.17 -1.08 -9.85
C SER A 5 3.03 -2.07 -10.09
N PHE A 6 1.89 -1.79 -9.46
CA PHE A 6 0.63 -2.45 -9.76
C PHE A 6 -0.52 -1.46 -9.65
N SER A 7 -1.61 -1.77 -10.32
CA SER A 7 -2.89 -1.08 -10.13
C SER A 7 -4.03 -2.10 -10.12
N ALA A 8 -5.12 -1.73 -9.45
CA ALA A 8 -6.37 -2.50 -9.50
C ALA A 8 -7.56 -1.54 -9.51
N VAL A 9 -8.60 -1.91 -10.24
CA VAL A 9 -9.83 -1.12 -10.38
C VAL A 9 -11.02 -2.05 -10.31
N TYR A 10 -11.97 -1.75 -9.41
CA TYR A 10 -13.24 -2.45 -9.27
C TYR A 10 -14.37 -1.42 -9.42
N LYS A 11 -15.35 -1.72 -10.28
CA LYS A 11 -16.48 -0.82 -10.60
C LYS A 11 -17.80 -1.54 -10.44
N ASN A 12 -18.68 -1.02 -9.59
CA ASN A 12 -20.01 -1.61 -9.33
C ASN A 12 -19.94 -3.07 -8.86
N GLU A 13 -18.83 -3.46 -8.25
CA GLU A 13 -18.65 -4.79 -7.68
C GLU A 13 -18.82 -4.67 -6.16
N ASN A 14 -19.85 -5.32 -5.62
CA ASN A 14 -20.11 -5.37 -4.17
C ASN A 14 -19.12 -6.31 -3.48
N LEU A 15 -17.84 -5.99 -3.55
CA LEU A 15 -16.73 -6.73 -2.97
C LEU A 15 -16.21 -6.02 -1.73
N GLU A 16 -15.89 -6.79 -0.69
CA GLU A 16 -15.06 -6.30 0.40
C GLU A 16 -13.61 -6.18 -0.10
N ILE A 17 -12.98 -5.02 0.12
CA ILE A 17 -11.60 -4.79 -0.28
C ILE A 17 -10.70 -4.98 0.95
N ALA A 18 -9.86 -6.01 0.89
CA ALA A 18 -8.84 -6.25 1.91
C ALA A 18 -7.70 -5.22 1.83
N SER A 19 -7.01 -4.99 2.95
CA SER A 19 -5.83 -4.15 2.98
C SER A 19 -4.73 -4.70 2.05
N TYR A 20 -4.07 -3.80 1.33
CA TYR A 20 -2.88 -4.08 0.53
C TYR A 20 -1.58 -3.98 1.35
N GLY A 21 -1.66 -3.74 2.66
CA GLY A 21 -0.53 -3.34 3.50
C GLY A 21 0.63 -4.32 3.52
N ASP A 22 0.36 -5.62 3.66
CA ASP A 22 1.41 -6.64 3.63
C ASP A 22 2.08 -6.73 2.26
N LEU A 23 1.28 -6.70 1.19
CA LEU A 23 1.77 -6.80 -0.18
C LEU A 23 2.65 -5.59 -0.53
N MET A 24 2.20 -4.38 -0.19
CA MET A 24 2.98 -3.15 -0.39
C MET A 24 4.24 -3.13 0.46
N ALA A 25 4.14 -3.46 1.74
CA ALA A 25 5.28 -3.43 2.66
C ALA A 25 6.37 -4.44 2.24
N LEU A 26 5.99 -5.68 1.90
CA LEU A 26 6.94 -6.69 1.44
C LEU A 26 7.58 -6.32 0.11
N THR A 27 6.80 -5.76 -0.83
CA THR A 27 7.32 -5.31 -2.13
C THR A 27 8.33 -4.18 -1.93
N ALA A 28 7.98 -3.15 -1.15
CA ALA A 28 8.86 -2.04 -0.85
C ALA A 28 10.15 -2.48 -0.13
N LEU A 29 10.05 -3.36 0.87
CA LEU A 29 11.22 -3.91 1.56
C LEU A 29 12.14 -4.67 0.63
N SER A 30 11.59 -5.43 -0.32
CA SER A 30 12.42 -6.16 -1.28
C SER A 30 13.30 -5.21 -2.11
N CYS A 31 12.76 -4.04 -2.49
CA CYS A 31 13.49 -3.02 -3.24
C CYS A 31 14.45 -2.20 -2.37
N ILE A 32 14.02 -1.79 -1.17
CA ILE A 32 14.85 -1.03 -0.22
C ILE A 32 16.05 -1.87 0.21
N CYS A 33 15.83 -3.11 0.63
CA CYS A 33 16.89 -3.99 1.11
C CYS A 33 17.86 -4.44 0.00
N SER A 34 17.46 -4.34 -1.27
CA SER A 34 18.34 -4.60 -2.40
C SER A 34 19.11 -3.35 -2.87
N SER A 35 18.82 -2.18 -2.31
CA SER A 35 19.53 -0.94 -2.62
C SER A 35 20.90 -0.93 -1.94
N ASP A 36 21.95 -0.57 -2.69
CA ASP A 36 23.31 -0.43 -2.15
C ASP A 36 23.35 0.61 -1.02
N GLU A 37 22.51 1.65 -1.08
CA GLU A 37 22.42 2.69 -0.06
C GLU A 37 21.91 2.18 1.29
N TYR A 38 21.09 1.12 1.31
CA TYR A 38 20.49 0.61 2.54
C TYR A 38 21.54 -0.04 3.48
N SER A 39 22.65 -0.50 2.91
CA SER A 39 23.80 -1.00 3.65
C SER A 39 24.51 0.08 4.49
N LEU A 40 24.26 1.36 4.20
CA LEU A 40 24.95 2.50 4.81
C LEU A 40 24.17 3.11 5.99
N VAL A 41 22.84 3.01 6.00
CA VAL A 41 21.96 3.67 6.99
C VAL A 41 20.82 2.73 7.37
N SER A 42 21.08 1.73 8.20
CA SER A 42 20.15 0.62 8.34
C SER A 42 19.09 0.85 9.44
N VAL A 43 17.98 1.51 9.08
CA VAL A 43 16.72 1.35 9.81
C VAL A 43 16.30 -0.11 9.72
N PRO A 44 16.03 -0.84 10.82
CA PRO A 44 15.72 -2.26 10.75
C PRO A 44 14.56 -2.59 9.80
N PRO A 45 14.63 -3.67 8.99
CA PRO A 45 13.57 -4.02 8.04
C PRO A 45 12.19 -4.16 8.69
N SER A 46 12.14 -4.65 9.93
CA SER A 46 10.89 -4.76 10.70
C SER A 46 10.25 -3.40 10.99
N LEU A 47 11.04 -2.34 11.18
CA LEU A 47 10.51 -1.00 11.40
C LEU A 47 10.00 -0.37 10.10
N LEU A 48 10.71 -0.60 8.99
CA LEU A 48 10.27 -0.18 7.65
C LEU A 48 8.97 -0.88 7.26
N TYR A 49 8.89 -2.20 7.47
CA TYR A 49 7.68 -2.99 7.28
C TYR A 49 6.48 -2.37 7.99
N SER A 50 6.60 -2.17 9.32
CA SER A 50 5.49 -1.65 10.12
C SER A 50 5.05 -0.26 9.68
N ARG A 51 5.99 0.62 9.31
CA ARG A 51 5.70 1.98 8.84
C ARG A 51 4.94 2.00 7.52
N ILE A 52 5.31 1.14 6.57
CA ILE A 52 4.65 1.08 5.27
C ILE A 52 3.29 0.40 5.41
N LYS A 53 3.24 -0.73 6.12
CA LYS A 53 1.99 -1.46 6.40
C LYS A 53 0.96 -0.56 7.09
N GLU A 54 1.37 0.14 8.16
CA GLU A 54 0.47 1.04 8.90
C GLU A 54 -0.14 2.11 8.00
N ARG A 55 0.62 2.70 7.06
CA ARG A 55 0.06 3.70 6.11
C ARG A 55 -0.91 3.07 5.11
N ALA A 56 -0.54 1.92 4.57
CA ALA A 56 -1.33 1.22 3.55
C ALA A 56 -2.62 0.60 4.12
N ASP A 57 -2.64 0.19 5.39
CA ASP A 57 -3.80 -0.42 6.05
C ASP A 57 -5.00 0.53 6.20
N TRP A 58 -4.79 1.84 6.08
CA TRP A 58 -5.85 2.84 6.18
C TRP A 58 -6.44 3.25 4.83
N PHE A 59 -6.05 2.60 3.72
CA PHE A 59 -6.49 2.96 2.37
C PHE A 59 -6.27 4.44 2.04
N GLY A 60 -5.24 5.04 2.63
CA GLY A 60 -4.90 6.44 2.43
C GLY A 60 -3.70 6.60 1.50
N ASP A 61 -3.73 7.66 0.71
CA ASP A 61 -2.58 8.08 -0.08
C ASP A 61 -1.33 8.23 0.79
N PHE A 62 -0.21 7.70 0.31
CA PHE A 62 1.07 7.94 0.97
C PHE A 62 2.24 7.97 0.00
N THR A 63 3.30 8.62 0.48
CA THR A 63 4.63 8.55 -0.12
C THR A 63 5.63 8.28 1.00
N PHE A 64 6.58 7.39 0.74
CA PHE A 64 7.61 6.97 1.68
C PHE A 64 8.94 6.92 0.94
N TRP A 65 10.01 7.35 1.60
CA TRP A 65 11.34 7.43 1.00
C TRP A 65 12.37 6.82 1.94
N GLU A 66 13.19 5.90 1.44
CA GLU A 66 14.28 5.28 2.19
C GLU A 66 15.36 4.74 1.23
N ALA A 67 16.64 4.97 1.55
CA ALA A 67 17.78 4.41 0.81
C ALA A 67 17.69 4.52 -0.74
N GLY A 68 17.37 5.71 -1.25
CA GLY A 68 17.24 5.98 -2.68
C GLY A 68 16.00 5.36 -3.34
N VAL A 69 15.08 4.80 -2.54
CA VAL A 69 13.84 4.18 -3.00
C VAL A 69 12.64 5.00 -2.57
N MET A 70 11.81 5.39 -3.54
CA MET A 70 10.52 6.03 -3.33
C MET A 70 9.40 5.01 -3.46
N VAL A 71 8.54 4.94 -2.46
CA VAL A 71 7.33 4.12 -2.44
C VAL A 71 6.13 5.06 -2.45
N LYS A 72 5.19 4.83 -3.35
CA LYS A 72 3.98 5.64 -3.47
C LYS A 72 2.75 4.75 -3.61
N ALA A 73 1.69 5.09 -2.89
CA ALA A 73 0.36 4.54 -3.10
C ALA A 73 -0.66 5.67 -3.23
N SER A 74 -1.61 5.51 -4.14
CA SER A 74 -2.79 6.36 -4.25
C SER A 74 -4.04 5.48 -4.26
N PHE A 75 -5.02 5.88 -3.46
CA PHE A 75 -6.30 5.22 -3.29
C PHE A 75 -7.41 6.19 -3.67
N ASP A 76 -8.31 5.75 -4.54
CA ASP A 76 -9.50 6.50 -4.92
C ASP A 76 -10.70 5.57 -4.83
N TYR A 77 -11.61 5.84 -3.90
CA TYR A 77 -12.77 5.00 -3.67
C TYR A 77 -13.98 5.78 -3.18
N SER A 78 -15.16 5.29 -3.52
CA SER A 78 -16.46 5.85 -3.12
C SER A 78 -17.47 4.74 -2.85
N GLY A 79 -18.48 5.03 -2.03
CA GLY A 79 -19.52 4.07 -1.67
C GLY A 79 -19.06 2.97 -0.70
N TYR A 80 -17.88 3.14 -0.09
CA TYR A 80 -17.32 2.22 0.90
C TYR A 80 -17.23 2.86 2.29
N GLU A 81 -17.25 2.01 3.31
CA GLU A 81 -16.92 2.37 4.69
C GLU A 81 -15.76 1.53 5.22
N LEU A 82 -14.87 2.17 5.96
CA LEU A 82 -13.75 1.49 6.59
C LEU A 82 -14.22 0.77 7.87
N ARG A 83 -14.08 -0.54 7.90
CA ARG A 83 -14.48 -1.40 9.03
C ARG A 83 -13.37 -2.35 9.41
N ARG A 84 -13.48 -2.96 10.59
CA ARG A 84 -12.64 -4.12 10.92
C ARG A 84 -13.17 -5.34 10.18
N ALA A 85 -12.26 -6.15 9.63
CA ALA A 85 -12.60 -7.42 9.01
C ALA A 85 -13.45 -8.28 9.96
N GLN A 86 -14.42 -9.03 9.41
CA GLN A 86 -15.25 -9.92 10.20
C GLN A 86 -14.42 -10.97 10.96
N TYR A 87 -13.31 -11.41 10.36
CA TYR A 87 -12.36 -12.35 10.93
C TYR A 87 -10.94 -11.78 10.82
N GLY A 88 -10.53 -10.96 11.78
CA GLY A 88 -9.16 -10.43 11.83
C GLY A 88 -9.05 -9.12 12.60
N SER A 89 -7.83 -8.60 12.68
CA SER A 89 -7.54 -7.28 13.26
C SER A 89 -7.43 -6.17 12.20
N ASP A 90 -7.36 -6.54 10.93
CA ASP A 90 -7.11 -5.61 9.84
C ASP A 90 -8.36 -4.81 9.47
N PHE A 91 -8.13 -3.65 8.86
CA PHE A 91 -9.19 -2.84 8.29
C PHE A 91 -9.49 -3.29 6.85
N VAL A 92 -10.76 -3.19 6.48
CA VAL A 92 -11.30 -3.52 5.16
C VAL A 92 -12.25 -2.42 4.72
N LEU A 93 -12.38 -2.22 3.42
CA LEU A 93 -13.45 -1.40 2.85
C LEU A 93 -14.65 -2.30 2.55
N THR A 94 -15.78 -2.03 3.21
CA THR A 94 -17.04 -2.75 2.98
C THR A 94 -17.98 -1.87 2.15
N PRO A 95 -18.64 -2.40 1.11
CA PRO A 95 -19.68 -1.69 0.36
C PRO A 95 -20.80 -1.19 1.28
N VAL A 96 -21.18 0.08 1.14
CA VAL A 96 -22.35 0.63 1.80
C VAL A 96 -23.60 0.29 0.98
N TYR A 97 -24.60 -0.32 1.63
CA TYR A 97 -25.82 -0.75 0.93
C TYR A 97 -26.54 0.45 0.30
N GLY A 98 -26.75 0.38 -1.03
CA GLY A 98 -27.46 1.39 -1.80
C GLY A 98 -26.58 2.50 -2.39
N GLU A 99 -25.28 2.50 -2.11
CA GLU A 99 -24.31 3.42 -2.72
C GLU A 99 -23.71 2.83 -4.02
N ASP A 100 -23.33 3.70 -4.95
CA ASP A 100 -22.55 3.32 -6.12
C ASP A 100 -21.08 3.14 -5.72
N VAL A 101 -20.60 1.89 -5.81
CA VAL A 101 -19.25 1.53 -5.35
C VAL A 101 -18.19 1.63 -6.45
N TYR A 102 -17.07 2.25 -6.08
CA TYR A 102 -15.89 2.38 -6.92
C TYR A 102 -14.65 2.26 -6.06
N PHE A 103 -13.66 1.49 -6.55
CA PHE A 103 -12.35 1.39 -5.93
C PHE A 103 -11.27 1.40 -7.01
N CYS A 104 -10.22 2.18 -6.77
CA CYS A 104 -9.00 2.24 -7.55
C CYS A 104 -7.80 2.34 -6.61
N ILE A 105 -6.74 1.63 -6.96
CA ILE A 105 -5.45 1.72 -6.29
C ILE A 105 -4.34 1.76 -7.33
N GLU A 106 -3.38 2.64 -7.09
CA GLU A 106 -2.14 2.74 -7.84
C GLU A 106 -0.96 2.67 -6.87
N PHE A 107 -0.07 1.71 -7.07
CA PHE A 107 1.11 1.52 -6.24
C PHE A 107 2.37 1.46 -7.10
N SER A 108 3.43 2.09 -6.63
CA SER A 108 4.75 2.09 -7.28
C SER A 108 5.89 2.14 -6.26
N VAL A 109 6.99 1.50 -6.63
CA VAL A 109 8.29 1.56 -5.96
C VAL A 109 9.32 1.90 -7.03
N GLN A 110 10.01 3.03 -6.86
CA GLN A 110 10.93 3.58 -7.85
C GLN A 110 12.31 3.81 -7.21
N TYR A 111 13.37 3.42 -7.91
CA TYR A 111 14.73 3.86 -7.57
C TYR A 111 14.91 5.27 -8.11
N VAL A 112 15.37 6.18 -7.27
CA VAL A 112 15.55 7.58 -7.64
C VAL A 112 17.02 7.91 -7.50
N ASP A 113 17.70 7.97 -8.65
CA ASP A 113 19.10 8.36 -8.74
C ASP A 113 19.26 9.81 -8.24
N GLN A 114 20.20 10.04 -7.32
CA GLN A 114 20.57 11.38 -6.83
C GLN A 114 21.42 12.16 -7.84
#